data_AF-A0A3B8VFB8-F1
#
_entry.id   AF-A0A3B8VFB8-F1
#
_cell.length_a   1.000
_cell.length_b   1.000
_cell.length_c   1.000
_cell.angle_alpha   90.00
_cell.angle_beta   90.00
_cell.angle_gamma   90.00
#
_symmetry.space_group_name_H-M   'P 1'
#
loop_
_entity.id
_entity.type
_entity.pdbx_description
1 polymer ?
#
loop_
_entity_poly.entity_id
_entity_poly.type
_entity_poly.pdbx_seq_one_letter_code
_entity_poly.pdbx_strand_id
1 'polypeptide(L)' 'ADDVKCSHGATVGQLNDEQEFYLKSRGLSDLECREVLTYGFATEVIESLPVESIKEDLRKSVETFTKRGILNTVA' A
#
# COMPACT_ATOMS: atom_id res chain seq x y z
N ALA A 1 10.84 -27.43 29.52
CA ALA A 1 11.28 -26.20 28.84
C ALA A 1 10.78 -26.31 27.41
N ASP A 2 9.85 -25.43 27.05
CA ASP A 2 9.03 -25.49 25.85
C ASP A 2 9.85 -25.21 24.59
N ASP A 3 9.69 -26.05 23.57
CA ASP A 3 10.42 -26.02 22.30
C ASP A 3 9.71 -25.05 21.33
N VAL A 4 9.80 -23.75 21.62
CA VAL A 4 9.15 -22.69 20.82
C VAL A 4 10.12 -22.06 19.84
N LYS A 5 9.73 -21.97 18.58
CA LYS A 5 10.44 -21.20 17.54
C LYS A 5 9.69 -19.91 17.27
N CYS A 6 10.37 -18.78 17.46
CA CYS A 6 9.85 -17.45 17.13
C CYS A 6 10.74 -16.78 16.07
N SER A 7 10.12 -16.10 15.11
CA SER A 7 10.80 -15.26 14.11
C SER A 7 10.08 -13.92 13.97
N HIS A 8 10.85 -12.86 13.69
CA HIS A 8 10.35 -11.51 13.45
C HIS A 8 11.19 -10.88 12.33
N GLY A 9 10.58 -10.05 11.51
CA GLY A 9 11.26 -9.32 10.44
C GLY A 9 10.54 -8.01 10.17
N ALA A 10 11.30 -6.98 9.85
CA ALA A 10 10.79 -5.68 9.45
C ALA A 10 11.60 -5.20 8.24
N THR A 11 10.93 -4.64 7.25
CA THR A 11 11.56 -4.07 6.06
C THR A 11 11.11 -2.62 5.91
N VAL A 12 12.03 -1.79 5.39
CA VAL A 12 11.76 -0.41 5.00
C VAL A 12 12.29 -0.26 3.58
N GLY A 13 11.51 0.40 2.72
CA GLY A 13 11.85 0.59 1.32
C GLY A 13 11.15 1.80 0.73
N GLN A 14 11.58 2.18 -0.47
CA GLN A 14 10.87 3.14 -1.31
C GLN A 14 9.95 2.39 -2.28
N LEU A 15 9.11 3.13 -3.00
CA LEU A 15 8.35 2.56 -4.12
C LEU A 15 9.32 2.04 -5.20
N ASN A 16 8.92 1.00 -5.91
CA ASN A 16 9.76 0.39 -6.93
C ASN A 16 9.73 1.22 -8.22
N ASP A 17 10.87 1.82 -8.56
CA ASP A 17 11.04 2.67 -9.75
C ASP A 17 10.69 1.97 -11.07
N GLU A 18 10.94 0.65 -11.19
CA GLU A 18 10.58 -0.10 -12.39
C GLU A 18 9.06 -0.25 -12.53
N GLN A 19 8.36 -0.47 -11.42
CA GLN A 19 6.89 -0.54 -11.40
C GLN A 19 6.28 0.84 -11.67
N GLU A 20 6.85 1.89 -11.10
CA GLU A 20 6.45 3.26 -11.37
C GLU A 20 6.67 3.62 -12.85
N PHE A 21 7.85 3.33 -13.40
CA PHE A 21 8.14 3.54 -14.82
C PHE A 21 7.16 2.77 -15.73
N TYR A 22 6.85 1.52 -15.39
CA TYR A 22 5.87 0.73 -16.13
C TYR A 22 4.50 1.39 -16.14
N LEU A 23 4.00 1.86 -15.00
CA LEU A 23 2.71 2.55 -14.89
C LEU A 23 2.72 3.88 -15.68
N LYS A 24 3.79 4.66 -15.58
CA LYS A 24 3.98 5.89 -16.39
C LYS A 24 3.97 5.62 -17.87
N SER A 25 4.61 4.52 -18.33
CA SER A 25 4.60 4.12 -19.73
C SER A 25 3.20 3.79 -20.27
N ARG A 26 2.25 3.51 -19.37
CA ARG A 26 0.83 3.28 -19.69
C ARG A 26 -0.04 4.55 -19.56
N GLY A 27 0.58 5.70 -19.34
CA GLY A 27 -0.09 7.00 -19.34
C GLY A 27 -0.57 7.49 -17.98
N LEU A 28 -0.20 6.83 -16.88
CA LEU A 28 -0.50 7.32 -15.54
C LEU A 28 0.47 8.46 -15.16
N SER A 29 -0.06 9.48 -14.51
CA SER A 29 0.76 10.53 -13.90
C SER A 29 1.55 10.00 -12.70
N ASP A 30 2.59 10.73 -12.29
CA ASP A 30 3.39 10.42 -11.11
C ASP A 30 2.53 10.22 -9.86
N LEU A 31 1.49 11.04 -9.68
CA LEU A 31 0.59 10.95 -8.52
C LEU A 31 -0.26 9.68 -8.58
N GLU A 32 -0.83 9.36 -9.75
CA GLU A 32 -1.63 8.14 -9.95
C GLU A 32 -0.78 6.87 -9.77
N CYS A 33 0.48 6.88 -10.24
CA CYS A 33 1.38 5.75 -10.04
C CYS A 33 1.62 5.50 -8.55
N ARG A 34 1.92 6.55 -7.79
CA ARG A 34 2.14 6.45 -6.34
C ARG A 34 0.88 6.03 -5.60
N GLU A 35 -0.30 6.48 -6.04
CA GLU A 35 -1.60 6.06 -5.49
C GLU A 35 -1.79 4.56 -5.67
N VAL A 36 -1.65 4.06 -6.90
CA VAL A 36 -1.84 2.65 -7.25
C VAL A 36 -0.87 1.75 -6.49
N LEU A 37 0.43 2.10 -6.48
CA LEU A 37 1.43 1.28 -5.81
C LEU A 37 1.23 1.25 -4.28
N THR A 38 0.90 2.39 -3.67
CA THR A 38 0.63 2.46 -2.22
C THR A 38 -0.65 1.70 -1.86
N TYR A 39 -1.71 1.87 -2.64
CA TYR A 39 -2.98 1.16 -2.44
C TYR A 39 -2.79 -0.35 -2.59
N GLY A 40 -2.07 -0.80 -3.62
CA GLY A 40 -1.76 -2.22 -3.84
C GLY A 40 -1.02 -2.85 -2.66
N PHE A 41 -0.01 -2.16 -2.12
CA PHE A 41 0.72 -2.61 -0.93
C PHE A 41 -0.19 -2.78 0.29
N ALA A 42 -1.03 -1.79 0.59
CA ALA A 42 -1.94 -1.85 1.73
C ALA A 42 -3.04 -2.92 1.55
N THR A 43 -3.51 -3.12 0.32
CA THR A 43 -4.58 -4.06 -0.01
C THR A 43 -4.20 -5.50 0.33
N GLU A 44 -2.94 -5.90 0.12
CA GLU A 44 -2.46 -7.25 0.45
C GLU A 44 -2.71 -7.60 1.94
N VAL A 45 -2.44 -6.65 2.83
CA VAL A 45 -2.70 -6.82 4.26
C VAL A 45 -4.19 -6.81 4.57
N ILE A 46 -4.96 -5.90 3.96
CA ILE A 46 -6.41 -5.79 4.18
C ILE A 46 -7.13 -7.08 3.75
N GLU A 47 -6.76 -7.67 2.62
CA GLU A 47 -7.41 -8.89 2.13
C GLU A 47 -7.18 -10.10 3.03
N SER A 48 -6.12 -10.10 3.83
CA SER A 48 -5.84 -11.17 4.80
C SER A 48 -6.79 -11.16 6.01
N LEU A 49 -7.54 -10.08 6.23
CA LEU A 49 -8.43 -9.96 7.39
C LEU A 49 -9.66 -10.87 7.26
N PRO A 50 -10.15 -11.49 8.35
CA PRO A 50 -11.29 -12.40 8.28
C PRO A 50 -12.66 -11.70 8.27
N VAL A 51 -12.72 -10.42 8.64
CA VAL A 51 -13.99 -9.68 8.84
C VAL A 51 -14.22 -8.70 7.70
N GLU A 52 -15.23 -8.96 6.87
CA GLU A 52 -15.48 -8.17 5.66
C GLU A 52 -15.88 -6.72 5.95
N SER A 53 -16.63 -6.46 7.03
CA SER A 53 -16.98 -5.07 7.40
C SER A 53 -15.74 -4.23 7.71
N ILE A 54 -14.74 -4.82 8.37
CA ILE A 54 -13.48 -4.15 8.68
C ILE A 54 -12.67 -3.93 7.40
N LYS A 55 -12.66 -4.90 6.47
CA LYS A 55 -12.00 -4.71 5.17
C LYS A 55 -12.56 -3.51 4.44
N GLU A 56 -13.88 -3.41 4.37
CA GLU A 56 -14.57 -2.33 3.67
C GLU A 56 -14.25 -0.95 4.27
N ASP A 57 -14.27 -0.86 5.60
CA ASP A 57 -13.91 0.37 6.32
C ASP A 57 -12.43 0.75 6.07
N LEU A 58 -11.53 -0.22 6.07
CA LEU A 58 -10.10 0.00 5.80
C LEU A 58 -9.82 0.36 4.35
N ARG A 59 -10.47 -0.29 3.37
CA ARG A 59 -10.35 0.07 1.94
C ARG A 59 -10.69 1.55 1.74
N LYS A 60 -11.82 2.01 2.29
CA LYS A 60 -12.22 3.43 2.23
C LYS A 60 -11.23 4.37 2.90
N SER A 61 -10.71 3.97 4.07
CA SER A 61 -9.71 4.75 4.80
C SER A 61 -8.42 4.89 3.99
N VAL A 62 -7.93 3.79 3.40
CA VAL A 62 -6.72 3.80 2.57
C VAL A 62 -6.93 4.60 1.28
N GLU A 63 -8.06 4.41 0.57
CA GLU A 63 -8.38 5.21 -0.62
C GLU A 63 -8.43 6.71 -0.32
N THR A 64 -9.00 7.09 0.83
CA THR A 64 -9.03 8.49 1.27
C THR A 64 -7.61 8.99 1.59
N PHE A 65 -6.80 8.16 2.24
CA PHE A 65 -5.44 8.48 2.60
C PHE A 65 -4.53 8.65 1.39
N THR A 66 -4.58 7.74 0.41
CA THR A 66 -3.72 7.81 -0.77
C THR A 66 -4.05 9.05 -1.61
N LYS A 67 -5.33 9.39 -1.77
CA LYS A 67 -5.76 10.61 -2.46
C LYS A 67 -5.37 11.89 -1.73
N ARG A 68 -5.42 11.92 -0.40
CA ARG A 68 -5.13 13.13 0.40
C ARG A 68 -3.64 13.33 0.69
N GLY A 69 -2.91 12.26 1.01
CA GLY A 69 -1.51 12.29 1.41
C GLY A 69 -0.56 12.61 0.25
N ILE A 70 -0.90 12.18 -0.96
CA ILE A 70 -0.10 12.46 -2.15
C ILE A 70 -0.19 13.95 -2.55
N LEU A 71 -1.36 14.59 -2.38
CA LEU A 71 -1.53 16.03 -2.62
C LEU A 71 -0.73 16.90 -1.63
N ASN A 72 -0.51 16.44 -0.40
CA ASN A 72 0.19 17.20 0.64
C ASN A 72 1.72 17.06 0.61
N THR A 73 2.29 16.18 -0.22
CA THR A 73 3.76 15.95 -0.28
C THR A 73 4.45 16.83 -1.35
N VAL A 74 3.67 17.57 -2.14
CA VAL A 74 4.16 18.43 -3.24
C VAL A 74 4.09 19.94 -2.92
N ALA A 75 3.81 20.30 -1.66
CA ALA A 75 3.81 21.67 -1.15
C ALA A 75 5.04 21.95 -0.29
#